data_AF-A0A925P627-F1
#
_entry.id   AF-A0A925P627-F1
#
_cell.length_a   1.000
_cell.length_b   1.000
_cell.length_c   1.000
_cell.angle_alpha   90.00
_cell.angle_beta   90.00
_cell.angle_gamma   90.00
#
_symmetry.space_group_name_H-M   'P 1'
#
loop_
_entity.id
_entity.type
_entity.pdbx_description
1 polymer ?
#
loop_
_entity_poly.entity_id
_entity_poly.type
_entity_poly.pdbx_seq_one_letter_code
_entity_poly.pdbx_strand_id
1 'polypeptide(L)'
;MSLSIPRSEYPRPQYRRRDWLCLNGRWEFEIDQGDSGEERGLVGRALKREIVVPFCPESKLSGVAEADFLNAVWYRREVEAPSEWGARRLRLHFGAVDY
;
A
#
# COMPACT_ATOMS: atom_id res chain seq x y z
N MET A 1 -16.84 -2.89 -13.46
CA MET A 1 -17.24 -2.11 -12.27
C MET A 1 -16.03 -1.29 -11.82
N SER A 2 -16.12 0.03 -11.87
CA SER A 2 -15.09 0.91 -11.29
C SER A 2 -15.11 0.72 -9.77
N LEU A 3 -14.10 0.06 -9.22
CA LEU A 3 -13.92 0.00 -7.77
C LEU A 3 -13.45 1.39 -7.32
N SER A 4 -14.31 2.11 -6.60
CA SER A 4 -13.96 3.39 -5.99
C SER A 4 -12.75 3.22 -5.09
N ILE A 5 -11.74 4.09 -5.24
CA ILE A 5 -10.54 4.08 -4.39
C ILE A 5 -10.99 4.34 -2.93
N PRO A 6 -10.71 3.42 -1.99
CA PRO A 6 -11.13 3.60 -0.61
C PRO A 6 -10.36 4.76 0.03
N ARG A 7 -11.07 5.60 0.80
CA ARG A 7 -10.48 6.73 1.52
C ARG A 7 -9.61 7.63 0.63
N SER A 8 -10.14 8.01 -0.54
CA SER A 8 -9.40 8.79 -1.54
C SER A 8 -9.27 10.28 -1.21
N GLU A 9 -9.84 10.74 -0.09
CA GLU A 9 -9.69 12.10 0.41
C GLU A 9 -8.24 12.44 0.75
N TYR A 10 -7.85 13.70 0.53
CA TYR A 10 -6.51 14.17 0.87
C TYR A 10 -6.38 14.27 2.41
N PRO A 11 -5.34 13.69 3.05
CA PRO A 11 -5.26 13.55 4.51
C PRO A 11 -5.32 14.87 5.30
N ARG A 12 -4.82 15.96 4.71
CA ARG A 12 -4.88 17.31 5.28
C ARG A 12 -5.48 18.29 4.28
N PRO A 13 -6.81 18.44 4.22
CA PRO A 13 -7.49 19.17 3.15
C PRO A 13 -6.98 20.61 2.95
N GLN A 14 -6.62 21.30 4.04
CA GLN A 14 -6.08 22.67 4.00
C GLN A 14 -4.68 22.76 3.36
N TYR A 15 -3.92 21.66 3.32
CA TYR A 15 -2.56 21.59 2.76
C TYR A 15 -2.52 20.76 1.48
N ARG A 16 -3.64 20.71 0.74
CA ARG A 16 -3.75 19.93 -0.49
C ARG A 16 -2.79 20.46 -1.55
N ARG A 17 -1.95 19.56 -2.07
CA ARG A 17 -1.17 19.82 -3.28
C ARG A 17 -1.99 19.45 -4.51
N ARG A 18 -1.84 20.23 -5.58
CA ARG A 18 -2.49 19.97 -6.87
C ARG A 18 -2.05 18.62 -7.44
N ASP A 19 -0.74 18.38 -7.43
CA ASP A 19 -0.11 17.18 -7.98
C ASP A 19 -0.01 16.13 -6.87
N TRP A 20 -1.11 15.40 -6.68
CA TRP A 20 -1.23 14.36 -5.67
C TRP A 20 -2.02 13.18 -6.21
N LEU A 21 -1.54 11.98 -5.92
CA LEU A 21 -2.17 10.72 -6.29
C LEU A 21 -2.43 9.91 -5.02
N CYS A 22 -3.68 9.47 -4.86
CA CYS A 22 -4.02 8.52 -3.80
C CYS A 22 -3.52 7.13 -4.19
N LEU A 23 -2.68 6.53 -3.34
CA LEU A 23 -2.17 5.18 -3.52
C LEU A 23 -2.94 4.15 -2.68
N ASN A 24 -4.17 4.45 -2.25
CA ASN A 24 -5.04 3.45 -1.66
C ASN A 24 -5.59 2.50 -2.74
N GLY A 25 -6.20 1.40 -2.31
CA GLY A 25 -6.69 0.33 -3.18
C GLY A 25 -5.86 -0.94 -3.05
N ARG A 26 -5.81 -1.74 -4.12
CA ARG A 26 -5.15 -3.05 -4.09
C ARG A 26 -3.64 -2.92 -4.17
N TRP A 27 -2.96 -3.65 -3.31
CA TRP A 27 -1.52 -3.85 -3.28
C TRP A 27 -1.26 -5.35 -3.25
N GLU A 28 -0.14 -5.78 -3.79
CA GLU A 28 0.36 -7.13 -3.58
C GLU A 28 0.82 -7.29 -2.14
N PHE A 29 0.67 -8.48 -1.57
CA PHE A 29 0.86 -8.76 -0.16
C PHE A 29 1.45 -10.15 0.08
N GLU A 30 2.31 -10.29 1.09
CA GLU A 30 2.77 -11.59 1.59
C GLU A 30 2.97 -11.51 3.11
N ILE A 31 2.51 -12.52 3.84
CA ILE A 31 2.82 -12.68 5.27
C ILE A 31 4.18 -13.38 5.37
N ASP A 32 5.04 -12.86 6.24
CA ASP A 32 6.37 -13.39 6.46
C ASP A 32 6.63 -13.61 7.95
N GLN A 33 6.04 -14.68 8.50
CA GLN A 33 6.20 -15.00 9.93
C GLN A 33 7.65 -15.19 10.36
N GLY A 34 8.52 -15.60 9.42
CA GLY A 34 9.93 -15.83 9.70
C GLY A 34 10.82 -14.59 9.60
N ASP A 35 10.28 -13.42 9.23
CA ASP A 35 11.04 -12.18 8.99
C ASP A 35 12.32 -12.42 8.16
N SER A 36 12.15 -13.09 7.02
CA SER A 36 13.23 -13.59 6.14
C SER A 36 12.99 -13.22 4.66
N GLY A 37 12.11 -12.26 4.44
CA GLY A 37 11.60 -11.88 3.13
C GLY A 37 12.69 -11.33 2.21
N GLU A 38 13.67 -10.63 2.76
CA GLU A 38 14.81 -10.13 2.01
C GLU A 38 15.66 -11.28 1.45
N GLU A 39 16.03 -12.25 2.29
CA GLU A 39 16.82 -13.43 1.88
C GLU A 39 16.06 -14.31 0.88
N ARG A 40 14.73 -14.37 1.03
CA ARG A 40 13.82 -15.07 0.10
C ARG A 40 13.56 -14.28 -1.19
N GLY A 41 14.10 -13.08 -1.33
CA GLY A 41 14.03 -12.26 -2.54
C GLY A 41 12.69 -11.58 -2.76
N LEU A 42 11.90 -11.31 -1.72
CA LEU A 42 10.58 -10.66 -1.84
C LEU A 42 10.65 -9.26 -2.46
N VAL A 43 11.77 -8.55 -2.28
CA VAL A 43 12.00 -7.21 -2.87
C VAL A 43 11.95 -7.25 -4.41
N GLY A 44 12.41 -8.34 -5.02
CA GLY A 44 12.63 -8.43 -6.48
C GLY A 44 11.53 -9.12 -7.27
N ARG A 45 10.44 -9.57 -6.62
CA ARG A 45 9.37 -10.34 -7.28
C ARG A 45 7.97 -9.87 -6.90
N ALA A 46 6.99 -10.28 -7.70
CA ALA A 46 5.58 -10.14 -7.34
C ALA A 46 5.25 -10.96 -6.08
N LEU A 47 4.34 -10.44 -5.25
CA LEU A 47 3.85 -11.13 -4.06
C LEU A 47 2.60 -11.95 -4.37
N LYS A 48 2.31 -12.96 -3.53
CA LYS A 48 1.35 -14.01 -3.85
C LYS A 48 -0.11 -13.68 -3.52
N ARG A 49 -0.35 -12.71 -2.65
CA ARG A 49 -1.69 -12.28 -2.20
C ARG A 49 -1.94 -10.83 -2.58
N GLU A 50 -3.16 -10.38 -2.36
CA GLU A 50 -3.53 -8.97 -2.44
C GLU A 50 -4.06 -8.48 -1.08
N ILE A 51 -3.92 -7.19 -0.82
CA ILE A 51 -4.54 -6.48 0.30
C ILE A 51 -5.10 -5.14 -0.17
N VAL A 52 -6.24 -4.72 0.40
CA VAL A 52 -6.85 -3.41 0.16
C VAL A 52 -6.37 -2.41 1.22
N VAL A 53 -5.43 -1.55 0.84
CA VAL A 53 -4.96 -0.39 1.63
C VAL A 53 -6.05 0.69 1.61
N PRO A 54 -6.42 1.31 2.75
CA PRO A 54 -5.65 1.42 3.99
C PRO A 54 -6.11 0.48 5.13
N PHE A 55 -6.80 -0.62 4.82
CA PHE A 55 -7.29 -1.52 5.86
C PHE A 55 -6.17 -2.46 6.33
N CYS A 56 -6.11 -2.71 7.64
CA CYS A 56 -5.14 -3.62 8.24
C CYS A 56 -5.39 -5.09 7.83
N PRO A 57 -4.37 -5.98 7.87
CA PRO A 57 -4.50 -7.39 7.49
C PRO A 57 -5.62 -8.15 8.20
N GLU A 58 -5.92 -7.81 9.46
CA GLU A 58 -6.94 -8.42 10.31
C GLU A 58 -8.37 -8.04 9.88
N SER A 59 -8.52 -6.90 9.21
CA SER A 59 -9.82 -6.41 8.78
C SER A 59 -10.37 -7.24 7.63
N LYS A 60 -11.65 -7.59 7.69
CA LYS A 60 -12.37 -8.17 6.53
C LYS A 60 -12.37 -7.24 5.31
N LEU A 61 -12.30 -5.92 5.52
CA LEU A 61 -12.28 -4.94 4.44
C LEU A 61 -10.97 -4.96 3.63
N SER A 62 -9.89 -5.50 4.21
CA SER A 62 -8.60 -5.63 3.53
C SER A 62 -8.58 -6.78 2.52
N GLY A 63 -9.52 -7.73 2.65
CA GLY A 63 -9.55 -8.98 1.88
C GLY A 63 -8.58 -10.06 2.39
N VAL A 64 -7.74 -9.75 3.39
CA VAL A 64 -6.81 -10.70 4.01
C VAL A 64 -7.47 -11.43 5.18
N ALA A 65 -8.11 -10.68 6.08
CA ALA A 65 -8.82 -11.16 7.28
C ALA A 65 -8.01 -12.13 8.15
N GLU A 66 -6.71 -11.90 8.27
CA GLU A 66 -5.80 -12.72 9.09
C GLU A 66 -5.73 -12.15 10.50
N ALA A 67 -6.28 -12.87 11.48
CA ALA A 67 -6.42 -12.39 12.85
C ALA A 67 -5.33 -12.95 13.80
N ASP A 68 -4.51 -13.87 13.32
CA ASP A 68 -3.35 -14.35 14.07
C ASP A 68 -2.24 -13.29 14.15
N PHE A 69 -1.30 -13.48 15.08
CA PHE A 69 -0.13 -12.61 15.20
C PHE A 69 0.71 -12.65 13.91
N LEU A 70 1.03 -11.47 13.37
CA LEU A 70 1.82 -11.30 12.15
C LEU A 70 3.18 -10.72 12.49
N ASN A 71 4.22 -11.56 12.53
CA ASN A 71 5.57 -11.09 12.88
C ASN A 71 6.14 -10.09 11.86
N ALA A 72 6.01 -10.39 10.57
CA ALA A 72 6.32 -9.47 9.49
C ALA A 72 5.37 -9.66 8.31
N VAL A 73 5.19 -8.60 7.53
CA VAL A 73 4.37 -8.58 6.33
C VAL A 73 5.01 -7.70 5.26
N TRP A 74 4.73 -8.03 4.01
CA TRP A 74 5.26 -7.33 2.84
C TRP A 74 4.12 -6.75 2.03
N TYR A 75 4.30 -5.50 1.58
CA TYR A 75 3.40 -4.79 0.69
C TYR A 75 4.16 -4.38 -0.57
N ARG A 76 3.57 -4.58 -1.75
CA ARG A 76 4.16 -4.15 -3.02
C ARG A 76 3.11 -3.51 -3.93
N ARG A 77 3.50 -2.39 -4.55
CA ARG A 77 2.70 -1.73 -5.57
C ARG A 77 3.60 -1.01 -6.55
N GLU A 78 3.40 -1.27 -7.84
CA GLU A 78 3.96 -0.45 -8.90
C GLU A 78 3.12 0.81 -9.07
N VAL A 79 3.80 1.95 -9.19
CA VAL A 79 3.17 3.26 -9.33
C VAL A 79 3.81 4.02 -10.46
N GLU A 80 2.98 4.61 -11.31
CA GLU A 80 3.42 5.52 -12.35
C GLU A 80 3.07 6.94 -11.94
N ALA A 81 4.05 7.83 -11.97
CA ALA A 81 3.80 9.24 -11.73
C ALA A 81 3.12 9.84 -12.98
N PRO A 82 2.01 10.57 -12.84
CA PRO A 82 1.37 11.22 -13.98
C PRO A 82 2.34 12.14 -14.73
N SER A 83 2.41 11.99 -16.05
CA SER A 83 3.35 12.70 -16.92
C SER A 83 3.28 14.23 -16.79
N GLU A 84 2.08 14.76 -16.50
CA GLU A 84 1.81 16.18 -16.31
C GLU A 84 2.50 16.79 -15.08
N TRP A 85 3.00 15.98 -14.16
CA TRP A 85 3.80 16.45 -13.02
C TRP A 85 5.20 16.92 -13.47
N GLY A 86 5.66 16.47 -14.65
CA GLY A 86 6.95 16.83 -15.23
C GLY A 86 8.16 16.35 -14.40
N ALA A 87 9.35 16.91 -14.68
CA ALA A 87 10.57 16.60 -13.96
C ALA A 87 10.59 17.29 -12.57
N ARG A 88 9.85 16.73 -11.62
CA ARG A 88 9.79 17.21 -10.24
C ARG A 88 10.24 16.13 -9.27
N ARG A 89 10.64 16.55 -8.08
CA ARG A 89 10.94 15.62 -7.00
C ARG A 89 9.65 14.98 -6.48
N LEU A 90 9.52 13.68 -6.71
CA LEU A 90 8.43 12.88 -6.17
C LEU A 90 8.62 12.65 -4.66
N ARG A 91 7.50 12.56 -3.94
CA ARG A 91 7.48 12.21 -2.53
C ARG A 91 6.41 11.15 -2.30
N LEU A 92 6.83 9.96 -1.85
CA LEU A 92 5.94 8.95 -1.31
C LEU A 92 5.68 9.26 0.17
N HIS A 93 4.42 9.16 0.60
CA HIS A 93 4.04 9.45 1.97
C HIS A 93 3.08 8.36 2.48
N PHE A 94 3.52 7.66 3.52
CA PHE A 94 2.68 6.76 4.29
C PHE A 94 2.13 7.54 5.49
N GLY A 95 0.80 7.52 5.67
CA GLY A 95 0.16 8.22 6.79
C GLY A 95 0.50 7.58 8.13
N ALA A 96 0.49 6.25 8.18
CA ALA A 96 0.96 5.43 9.28
C ALA A 96 1.38 4.06 8.73
N VAL A 97 2.39 3.45 9.36
CA VAL A 97 2.79 2.06 9.22
C VAL A 97 3.01 1.58 10.64
N ASP A 98 2.16 0.66 11.10
CA ASP A 98 2.05 0.26 12.51
C ASP A 98 2.64 -1.14 12.72
N TYR A 99 3.05 -1.44 13.96
CA TYR A 99 3.70 -2.69 14.41
C TYR A 99 2.83 -3.41 15.44
#